data_AF-A0A947YUE0-F1
#
_entry.id   AF-A0A947YUE0-F1
#
_cell.length_a   1.000
_cell.length_b   1.000
_cell.length_c   1.000
_cell.angle_alpha   90.00
_cell.angle_beta   90.00
_cell.angle_gamma   90.00
#
_symmetry.space_group_name_H-M   'P 1'
#
loop_
_entity.id
_entity.type
_entity.pdbx_description
1 polymer ?
#
loop_
_entity_poly.entity_id
_entity_poly.type
_entity_poly.pdbx_seq_one_letter_code
_entity_poly.pdbx_strand_id
1 'polypeptide(L)'
;MSILSNLKPNEGSVKNRKRLGRGRASGQGSTSGKGCKGQKQRTGGKIRPGFEGGQMPLQRRVPKRGFNNNFRKEYCLLTLEELTRIMPEGGKVNLEVLRENGYAGNDATMLKVLGTKEISGKYEITADKVTEAAWKIIEEKGGSVNLVSSTNEYATVTLGQITRKFPKKGDSAVDVTFDAMKSAGLVPEGKTKVAVVAVGKLNGKYNISVHKISREARKALEMKDGKVTVIDPVNNYRIVDFRDLEKWFPKGGEVTVAALTKMGILNASQKVKLSGDGRVKAPYSVQVHKASAIARRKLESFGGKITLID
;
A
#
# COMPACT_ATOMS: atom_id res chain seq x y z
N MET A 1 -47.27 -2.73 -24.73
CA MET A 1 -47.09 -2.31 -26.14
C MET A 1 -46.43 -0.94 -26.17
N SER A 2 -45.12 -0.88 -26.45
CA SER A 2 -44.34 0.35 -26.54
C SER A 2 -44.14 0.73 -28.01
N ILE A 3 -45.19 1.27 -28.64
CA ILE A 3 -45.08 1.90 -29.96
C ILE A 3 -44.38 3.25 -29.73
N LEU A 4 -43.40 3.60 -30.58
CA LEU A 4 -42.63 4.84 -30.49
C LEU A 4 -43.52 6.09 -30.36
N SER A 5 -44.70 6.08 -30.99
CA SER A 5 -45.70 7.16 -30.95
C SER A 5 -46.26 7.45 -29.56
N ASN A 6 -46.19 6.50 -28.62
CA ASN A 6 -46.82 6.61 -27.31
C ASN A 6 -45.80 6.90 -26.18
N LEU A 7 -44.51 7.04 -26.52
CA LEU A 7 -43.48 7.41 -25.56
C LEU A 7 -43.59 8.91 -25.24
N LYS A 8 -43.88 9.21 -23.98
CA LYS A 8 -43.84 10.58 -23.43
C LYS A 8 -42.99 10.59 -22.16
N PRO A 9 -42.23 11.67 -21.90
CA PRO A 9 -41.51 11.80 -20.63
C PRO A 9 -42.50 11.90 -19.47
N ASN A 10 -42.06 11.52 -18.27
CA ASN A 10 -42.83 11.74 -17.05
C ASN A 10 -43.14 13.24 -16.89
N GLU A 11 -44.31 13.54 -16.35
CA GLU A 11 -44.75 14.91 -16.17
C GLU A 11 -43.74 15.72 -15.33
N GLY A 12 -43.39 16.92 -15.81
CA GLY A 12 -42.40 17.78 -15.16
C GLY A 12 -40.92 17.42 -15.38
N SER A 13 -40.61 16.27 -15.99
CA SER A 13 -39.24 15.87 -16.34
C SER A 13 -38.61 16.81 -17.37
N VAL A 14 -39.39 17.25 -18.36
CA VAL A 14 -38.97 18.22 -19.38
C VAL A 14 -39.80 19.50 -19.26
N LYS A 15 -39.12 20.63 -19.06
CA LYS A 15 -39.75 21.95 -18.99
C LYS A 15 -39.38 22.77 -20.24
N ASN A 16 -40.38 23.38 -20.86
CA ASN A 16 -40.16 24.26 -22.00
C ASN A 16 -39.33 25.49 -21.58
N ARG A 17 -38.24 25.76 -22.31
CA ARG A 17 -37.42 26.96 -22.09
C ARG A 17 -38.20 28.21 -22.54
N LYS A 18 -38.19 29.26 -21.71
CA LYS A 18 -38.72 30.58 -22.09
C LYS A 18 -37.91 31.15 -23.26
N ARG A 19 -38.57 31.37 -24.41
CA ARG A 19 -37.99 32.06 -25.56
C ARG A 19 -38.12 33.58 -25.33
N LEU A 20 -37.01 34.22 -24.95
CA LEU A 20 -36.97 35.65 -24.65
C LEU A 20 -37.14 36.50 -25.92
N GLY A 21 -37.64 37.73 -25.79
CA GLY A 21 -37.76 38.66 -26.92
C GLY A 21 -38.90 38.34 -27.91
N ARG A 22 -39.97 37.68 -27.45
CA ARG A 22 -41.12 37.25 -28.28
C ARG A 22 -42.42 37.94 -27.88
N GLY A 23 -42.44 39.28 -27.98
CA GLY A 23 -43.64 40.09 -27.71
C GLY A 23 -44.00 40.19 -26.23
N ARG A 24 -44.76 41.23 -25.86
CA ARG A 24 -45.04 41.56 -24.45
C ARG A 24 -45.83 40.47 -23.71
N ALA A 25 -46.77 39.81 -24.38
CA ALA A 25 -47.61 38.75 -23.79
C ALA A 25 -46.79 37.54 -23.28
N SER A 26 -45.58 37.31 -23.80
CA SER A 26 -44.68 36.24 -23.32
C SER A 26 -44.06 36.51 -21.94
N GLY A 27 -44.32 37.68 -21.33
CA GLY A 27 -43.80 38.10 -20.02
C GLY A 27 -42.36 38.62 -20.04
N GLN A 28 -41.55 38.26 -21.04
CA GLN A 28 -40.14 38.68 -21.18
C GLN A 28 -39.84 39.23 -22.58
N GLY A 29 -40.80 39.94 -23.18
CA GLY A 29 -40.72 40.43 -24.56
C GLY A 29 -39.85 41.66 -24.75
N SER A 30 -40.04 42.70 -23.94
CA SER A 30 -39.43 44.02 -24.18
C SER A 30 -37.92 44.01 -23.86
N THR A 31 -37.56 43.87 -22.59
CA THR A 31 -36.15 43.93 -22.14
C THR A 31 -35.56 42.55 -21.87
N SER A 32 -36.28 41.47 -22.20
CA SER A 32 -35.86 40.09 -21.91
C SER A 32 -35.46 39.86 -20.44
N GLY A 33 -36.05 40.62 -19.52
CA GLY A 33 -35.81 40.51 -18.07
C GLY A 33 -34.56 41.24 -17.58
N LYS A 34 -33.89 41.99 -18.47
CA LYS A 34 -32.63 42.69 -18.15
C LYS A 34 -32.85 44.10 -17.59
N GLY A 35 -34.05 44.67 -17.74
CA GLY A 35 -34.37 46.03 -17.29
C GLY A 35 -33.86 47.13 -18.24
N CYS A 36 -33.68 48.34 -17.70
CA CYS A 36 -33.26 49.54 -18.43
C CYS A 36 -31.76 49.54 -18.78
N LYS A 37 -31.27 50.61 -19.43
CA LYS A 37 -29.88 50.73 -19.90
C LYS A 37 -28.87 50.66 -18.75
N GLY A 38 -27.84 49.83 -18.90
CA GLY A 38 -26.72 49.70 -17.96
C GLY A 38 -25.72 48.64 -18.43
N GLN A 39 -24.65 48.39 -17.66
CA GLN A 39 -23.59 47.47 -18.05
C GLN A 39 -24.11 46.02 -18.24
N LYS A 40 -24.91 45.51 -17.29
CA LYS A 40 -25.46 44.13 -17.30
C LYS A 40 -26.42 43.85 -18.46
N GLN A 41 -26.93 44.91 -19.10
CA GLN A 41 -27.87 44.82 -20.21
C GLN A 41 -27.17 44.75 -21.57
N ARG A 42 -25.89 45.15 -21.66
CA ARG A 42 -25.10 45.07 -22.90
C ARG A 42 -24.66 43.63 -23.20
N THR A 43 -24.47 43.32 -24.48
CA THR A 43 -23.85 42.07 -24.91
C THR A 43 -22.43 41.99 -24.34
N GLY A 44 -22.09 40.89 -23.67
CA GLY A 44 -20.79 40.72 -23.00
C GLY A 44 -20.61 41.51 -21.69
N GLY A 45 -21.61 42.28 -21.25
CA GLY A 45 -21.54 43.12 -20.05
C GLY A 45 -21.64 42.37 -18.72
N LYS A 46 -20.78 41.38 -18.50
CA LYS A 46 -20.71 40.63 -17.24
C LYS A 46 -19.64 41.22 -16.32
N ILE A 47 -19.98 41.34 -15.05
CA ILE A 47 -19.03 41.69 -13.99
C ILE A 47 -18.48 40.39 -13.43
N ARG A 48 -17.15 40.30 -13.23
CA ARG A 48 -16.52 39.11 -12.65
C ARG A 48 -17.10 38.84 -11.26
N PRO A 49 -17.54 37.61 -10.94
CA PRO A 49 -17.92 37.25 -9.57
C PRO A 49 -16.80 37.59 -8.58
N GLY A 50 -17.15 38.33 -7.52
CA GLY A 50 -16.19 38.86 -6.53
C GLY A 50 -15.64 40.26 -6.81
N PHE A 51 -16.09 40.97 -7.86
CA PHE A 51 -15.79 42.39 -8.05
C PHE A 51 -16.86 43.27 -7.36
N GLU A 52 -16.42 44.16 -6.47
CA GLU A 52 -17.27 45.01 -5.61
C GLU A 52 -17.23 46.49 -6.05
N GLY A 53 -17.16 46.77 -7.36
CA GLY A 53 -17.30 48.14 -7.87
C GLY A 53 -16.10 49.06 -7.65
N GLY A 54 -14.89 48.49 -7.51
CA GLY A 54 -13.65 49.24 -7.20
C GLY A 54 -13.28 49.19 -5.71
N GLN A 55 -14.21 48.77 -4.86
CA GLN A 55 -13.91 48.39 -3.49
C GLN A 55 -12.96 47.18 -3.46
N MET A 56 -12.02 47.15 -2.50
CA MET A 56 -11.14 46.00 -2.29
C MET A 56 -12.00 44.75 -2.02
N PRO A 57 -11.96 43.71 -2.86
CA PRO A 57 -12.82 42.53 -2.70
C PRO A 57 -12.62 41.80 -1.38
N LEU A 58 -13.67 41.16 -0.87
CA LEU A 58 -13.62 40.39 0.38
C LEU A 58 -12.45 39.40 0.45
N GLN A 59 -12.18 38.67 -0.64
CA GLN A 59 -11.06 37.71 -0.74
C GLN A 59 -9.66 38.33 -0.55
N ARG A 60 -9.52 39.66 -0.66
CA ARG A 60 -8.28 40.40 -0.38
C ARG A 60 -8.27 41.06 1.00
N ARG A 61 -9.44 41.32 1.58
CA ARG A 61 -9.60 41.91 2.92
C ARG A 61 -9.36 40.90 4.02
N VAL A 62 -9.81 39.66 3.81
CA VAL A 62 -9.70 38.59 4.80
C VAL A 62 -8.29 37.99 4.74
N PRO A 63 -7.59 37.82 5.89
CA PRO A 63 -6.30 37.18 5.90
C PRO A 63 -6.41 35.71 5.45
N LYS A 64 -5.40 35.21 4.74
CA LYS A 64 -5.31 33.79 4.40
C LYS A 64 -5.01 32.99 5.67
N ARG A 65 -5.82 31.98 5.98
CA ARG A 65 -5.63 31.10 7.14
C ARG A 65 -5.07 29.75 6.73
N GLY A 66 -3.98 29.34 7.36
CA GLY A 66 -3.42 28.00 7.28
C GLY A 66 -2.78 27.64 5.94
N PHE A 67 -2.35 26.38 5.84
CA PHE A 67 -1.87 25.75 4.61
C PHE A 67 -2.54 24.38 4.44
N ASN A 68 -2.65 23.90 3.21
CA ASN A 68 -3.17 22.57 2.93
C ASN A 68 -2.06 21.53 3.15
N ASN A 69 -2.28 20.57 4.05
CA ASN A 69 -1.33 19.46 4.26
C ASN A 69 -1.60 18.33 3.26
N ASN A 70 -0.70 18.16 2.28
CA ASN A 70 -0.76 17.10 1.27
C ASN A 70 -0.36 15.71 1.82
N PHE A 71 0.30 15.65 2.98
CA PHE A 71 0.74 14.42 3.62
C PHE A 71 -0.20 13.97 4.74
N ARG A 72 -1.43 14.49 4.77
CA ARG A 72 -2.43 14.04 5.75
C ARG A 72 -2.71 12.55 5.53
N LYS A 73 -2.77 11.80 6.63
CA LYS A 73 -3.22 10.41 6.61
C LYS A 73 -4.74 10.42 6.67
N GLU A 74 -5.38 9.83 5.67
CA GLU A 74 -6.83 9.70 5.61
C GLU A 74 -7.22 8.33 6.15
N TYR A 75 -8.15 8.33 7.11
CA TYR A 75 -8.70 7.12 7.69
C TYR A 75 -10.15 7.01 7.26
N CYS A 76 -10.57 5.81 6.86
CA CYS A 76 -11.97 5.42 6.91
C CYS A 76 -12.36 5.40 8.39
N LEU A 77 -13.27 6.29 8.77
CA LEU A 77 -13.78 6.37 10.13
C LEU A 77 -14.91 5.35 10.23
N LEU A 78 -14.86 4.50 11.26
CA LEU A 78 -15.94 3.57 11.59
C LEU A 78 -16.41 3.85 13.01
N THR A 79 -17.69 4.16 13.18
CA THR A 79 -18.27 4.29 14.52
C THR A 79 -18.85 2.98 15.04
N LEU A 80 -18.88 2.78 16.36
CA LEU A 80 -19.47 1.59 16.99
C LEU A 80 -20.96 1.38 16.67
N GLU A 81 -21.70 2.47 16.45
CA GLU A 81 -23.11 2.43 16.05
C GLU A 81 -23.28 1.92 14.62
N GLU A 82 -22.45 2.42 13.69
CA GLU A 82 -22.43 1.94 12.31
C GLU A 82 -21.99 0.48 12.26
N LEU A 83 -21.02 0.09 13.08
CA LEU A 83 -20.59 -1.30 13.18
C LEU A 83 -21.76 -2.23 13.57
N THR A 84 -22.58 -1.82 14.53
CA THR A 84 -23.78 -2.57 14.94
C THR A 84 -24.82 -2.65 13.84
N ARG A 85 -24.94 -1.61 13.01
CA ARG A 85 -25.87 -1.59 11.87
C ARG A 85 -25.42 -2.51 10.74
N ILE A 86 -24.11 -2.58 10.48
CA ILE A 86 -23.53 -3.36 9.38
C ILE A 86 -23.44 -4.84 9.75
N MET A 87 -23.02 -5.14 10.99
CA MET A 87 -22.76 -6.50 11.46
C MET A 87 -23.44 -6.76 12.82
N PRO A 88 -24.78 -6.84 12.88
CA PRO A 88 -25.52 -6.92 14.15
C PRO A 88 -25.17 -8.16 15.00
N GLU A 89 -24.78 -9.28 14.37
CA GLU A 89 -24.40 -10.52 15.07
C GLU A 89 -22.97 -10.51 15.63
N GLY A 90 -22.18 -9.46 15.35
CA GLY A 90 -20.76 -9.43 15.68
C GLY A 90 -19.89 -10.17 14.66
N GLY A 91 -18.59 -10.27 14.94
CA GLY A 91 -17.64 -11.00 14.10
C GLY A 91 -16.34 -10.25 13.80
N LYS A 92 -15.64 -10.71 12.75
CA LYS A 92 -14.35 -10.17 12.34
C LYS A 92 -14.54 -8.90 11.52
N VAL A 93 -13.94 -7.81 11.98
CA VAL A 93 -13.99 -6.50 11.34
C VAL A 93 -12.60 -6.19 10.80
N ASN A 94 -12.47 -6.20 9.48
CA ASN A 94 -11.30 -5.72 8.76
C ASN A 94 -11.75 -4.78 7.64
N LEU A 95 -10.80 -4.08 7.03
CA LEU A 95 -11.10 -3.14 5.95
C LEU A 95 -11.68 -3.83 4.70
N GLU A 96 -11.35 -5.10 4.46
CA GLU A 96 -11.89 -5.90 3.35
C GLU A 96 -13.37 -6.24 3.55
N VAL A 97 -13.76 -6.74 4.72
CA VAL A 97 -15.16 -7.03 5.10
C VAL A 97 -15.99 -5.75 5.07
N LEU A 98 -15.43 -4.61 5.49
CA LEU A 98 -16.15 -3.33 5.38
C LEU A 98 -16.38 -2.89 3.92
N ARG A 99 -15.50 -3.26 2.99
CA ARG A 99 -15.70 -3.01 1.55
C ARG A 99 -16.76 -3.94 0.97
N GLU A 100 -16.75 -5.21 1.34
CA GLU A 100 -17.77 -6.19 0.91
C GLU A 100 -19.17 -5.76 1.35
N ASN A 101 -19.29 -5.19 2.54
CA ASN A 101 -20.54 -4.62 3.06
C ASN A 101 -20.88 -3.22 2.50
N GLY A 102 -20.06 -2.68 1.59
CA GLY A 102 -20.29 -1.38 0.95
C GLY A 102 -20.08 -0.16 1.84
N TYR A 103 -19.48 -0.32 3.02
CA TYR A 103 -19.20 0.79 3.94
C TYR A 103 -17.92 1.54 3.58
N ALA A 104 -16.87 0.82 3.22
CA ALA A 104 -15.58 1.41 2.83
C ALA A 104 -15.43 1.46 1.31
N GLY A 105 -14.89 2.58 0.80
CA GLY A 105 -14.50 2.74 -0.59
C GLY A 105 -13.24 1.94 -0.96
N ASN A 106 -13.00 1.76 -2.26
CA ASN A 106 -11.79 1.09 -2.76
C ASN A 106 -10.50 1.90 -2.49
N ASP A 107 -10.64 3.21 -2.34
CA ASP A 107 -9.60 4.18 -2.02
C ASP A 107 -9.25 4.24 -0.52
N ALA A 108 -10.12 3.71 0.34
CA ALA A 108 -9.85 3.63 1.78
C ALA A 108 -8.65 2.71 2.04
N THR A 109 -7.59 3.23 2.63
CA THR A 109 -6.37 2.45 2.92
C THR A 109 -6.15 2.19 4.41
N MET A 110 -6.61 3.09 5.27
CA MET A 110 -6.46 3.00 6.72
C MET A 110 -7.83 2.99 7.40
N LEU A 111 -7.97 2.26 8.50
CA LEU A 111 -9.19 2.17 9.31
C LEU A 111 -8.96 2.81 10.67
N LYS A 112 -9.88 3.70 11.07
CA LYS A 112 -9.93 4.23 12.43
C LYS A 112 -11.29 3.99 13.06
N VAL A 113 -11.29 3.34 14.22
CA VAL A 113 -12.51 3.00 14.96
C VAL A 113 -12.74 4.02 16.06
N LEU A 114 -13.96 4.55 16.11
CA LEU A 114 -14.42 5.59 17.02
C LEU A 114 -15.68 5.13 17.75
N GLY A 115 -15.91 5.63 18.96
CA GLY A 115 -17.24 5.52 19.57
C GLY A 115 -17.25 5.60 21.08
N THR A 116 -18.40 6.01 21.58
CA THR A 116 -18.75 6.13 23.00
C THR A 116 -20.07 5.43 23.33
N LYS A 117 -20.72 4.80 22.35
CA LYS A 117 -21.99 4.09 22.48
C LYS A 117 -21.75 2.62 22.72
N GLU A 118 -22.67 1.99 23.45
CA GLU A 118 -22.64 0.55 23.69
C GLU A 118 -22.80 -0.27 22.41
N ILE A 119 -22.21 -1.47 22.46
CA ILE A 119 -22.22 -2.44 21.37
C ILE A 119 -23.04 -3.66 21.81
N SER A 120 -23.82 -4.23 20.89
CA SER A 120 -24.63 -5.44 21.13
C SER A 120 -23.85 -6.75 20.93
N GLY A 121 -23.00 -6.81 19.91
CA GLY A 121 -22.24 -8.01 19.52
C GLY A 121 -20.79 -8.04 20.02
N LYS A 122 -20.14 -9.21 19.86
CA LYS A 122 -18.70 -9.36 20.09
C LYS A 122 -17.95 -9.15 18.77
N TYR A 123 -16.94 -8.29 18.77
CA TYR A 123 -16.20 -7.95 17.55
C TYR A 123 -14.70 -8.21 17.71
N GLU A 124 -14.10 -8.79 16.68
CA GLU A 124 -12.65 -8.93 16.53
C GLU A 124 -12.18 -7.91 15.50
N ILE A 125 -11.70 -6.75 15.96
CA ILE A 125 -11.45 -5.59 15.12
C ILE A 125 -9.97 -5.48 14.75
N THR A 126 -9.67 -5.48 13.46
CA THR A 126 -8.34 -5.22 12.91
C THR A 126 -8.31 -3.82 12.29
N ALA A 127 -7.66 -2.85 12.94
CA ALA A 127 -7.65 -1.44 12.52
C ALA A 127 -6.29 -0.75 12.75
N ASP A 128 -6.01 0.34 12.04
CA ASP A 128 -4.78 1.12 12.22
C ASP A 128 -4.79 1.95 13.51
N LYS A 129 -5.97 2.49 13.86
CA LYS A 129 -6.16 3.30 15.07
C LYS A 129 -7.52 3.04 15.70
N VAL A 130 -7.56 3.09 17.02
CA VAL A 130 -8.79 3.00 17.80
C VAL A 130 -8.73 4.05 18.89
N THR A 131 -9.84 4.74 19.15
CA THR A 131 -9.94 5.65 20.30
C THR A 131 -10.04 4.89 21.61
N GLU A 132 -9.48 5.43 22.69
CA GLU A 132 -9.53 4.82 24.03
C GLU A 132 -10.95 4.51 24.50
N ALA A 133 -11.92 5.40 24.21
CA ALA A 133 -13.33 5.17 24.55
C ALA A 133 -13.88 3.91 23.86
N ALA A 134 -13.62 3.78 22.55
CA ALA A 134 -14.06 2.62 21.79
C ALA A 134 -13.37 1.34 22.26
N TRP A 135 -12.07 1.42 22.55
CA TRP A 135 -11.28 0.30 23.06
C TRP A 135 -11.91 -0.32 24.31
N LYS A 136 -12.22 0.52 25.32
CA LYS A 136 -12.84 0.08 26.58
C LYS A 136 -14.19 -0.61 26.35
N ILE A 137 -15.06 -0.01 25.52
CA ILE A 137 -16.39 -0.57 25.25
C ILE A 137 -16.30 -1.92 24.53
N ILE A 138 -15.34 -2.07 23.61
CA ILE A 138 -15.13 -3.34 22.90
C ILE A 138 -14.63 -4.42 23.88
N GLU A 139 -13.70 -4.09 24.76
CA GLU A 139 -13.18 -5.02 25.79
C GLU A 139 -14.25 -5.41 26.82
N GLU A 140 -15.06 -4.46 27.29
CA GLU A 140 -16.15 -4.70 28.24
C GLU A 140 -17.18 -5.70 27.70
N LYS A 141 -17.45 -5.69 26.39
CA LYS A 141 -18.32 -6.67 25.74
C LYS A 141 -17.60 -7.98 25.37
N GLY A 142 -16.30 -8.08 25.64
CA GLY A 142 -15.47 -9.27 25.40
C GLY A 142 -15.00 -9.42 23.95
N GLY A 143 -14.90 -8.31 23.22
CA GLY A 143 -14.26 -8.25 21.89
C GLY A 143 -12.74 -8.11 21.97
N SER A 144 -12.06 -8.22 20.82
CA SER A 144 -10.61 -8.05 20.72
C SER A 144 -10.24 -6.99 19.69
N VAL A 145 -9.16 -6.24 19.96
CA VAL A 145 -8.66 -5.19 19.06
C VAL A 145 -7.22 -5.51 18.66
N ASN A 146 -7.02 -5.76 17.37
CA ASN A 146 -5.72 -5.95 16.75
C ASN A 146 -5.31 -4.69 16.00
N LEU A 147 -4.30 -3.97 16.52
CA LEU A 147 -3.76 -2.80 15.83
C LEU A 147 -2.81 -3.23 14.70
N VAL A 148 -3.13 -2.83 13.47
CA VAL A 148 -2.24 -3.01 12.33
C VAL A 148 -1.14 -1.95 12.43
N SER A 149 -0.04 -2.30 13.08
CA SER A 149 1.11 -1.40 13.08
C SER A 149 1.72 -1.41 11.67
N SER A 150 1.61 -0.30 10.95
CA SER A 150 2.46 -0.01 9.79
C SER A 150 3.88 0.28 10.26
N THR A 151 4.47 -0.62 11.05
CA THR A 151 5.84 -0.47 11.49
C THR A 151 6.70 -0.66 10.27
N ASN A 152 7.48 0.35 9.91
CA ASN A 152 8.60 0.19 8.99
C ASN A 152 9.44 -0.95 9.56
N GLU A 153 9.34 -2.13 8.94
CA GLU A 153 9.88 -3.40 9.44
C GLU A 153 11.37 -3.29 9.78
N TYR A 154 12.04 -2.34 9.10
CA TYR A 154 13.43 -2.01 9.26
C TYR A 154 13.67 -0.85 10.25
N ALA A 155 14.61 -1.05 11.17
CA ALA A 155 15.32 0.01 11.87
C ALA A 155 16.34 0.62 10.91
N THR A 156 16.21 1.92 10.65
CA THR A 156 17.15 2.65 9.80
C THR A 156 18.37 3.01 10.63
N VAL A 157 19.53 2.47 10.27
CA VAL A 157 20.83 2.76 10.89
C VAL A 157 21.72 3.46 9.88
N THR A 158 22.36 4.56 10.28
CA THR A 158 23.24 5.32 9.40
C THR A 158 24.70 4.91 9.59
N LEU A 159 25.53 5.06 8.56
CA LEU A 159 26.97 4.80 8.66
C LEU A 159 27.64 5.62 9.78
N GLY A 160 27.23 6.88 9.97
CA GLY A 160 27.73 7.72 11.05
C GLY A 160 27.35 7.23 12.45
N GLN A 161 26.16 6.66 12.62
CA GLN A 161 25.75 6.03 13.88
C GLN A 161 26.61 4.80 14.21
N ILE A 162 26.93 3.98 13.20
CA ILE A 162 27.81 2.83 13.34
C ILE A 162 29.21 3.30 13.78
N THR A 163 29.78 4.30 13.10
CA THR A 163 31.09 4.87 13.47
C THR A 163 31.12 5.38 14.91
N ARG A 164 30.05 6.02 15.39
CA ARG A 164 29.98 6.57 16.75
C ARG A 164 29.88 5.49 17.82
N LYS A 165 29.08 4.44 17.57
CA LYS A 165 28.82 3.37 18.55
C LYS A 165 29.87 2.25 18.53
N PHE A 166 30.55 2.08 17.39
CA PHE A 166 31.61 1.11 17.19
C PHE A 166 32.90 1.82 16.75
N PRO A 167 33.54 2.63 17.62
CA PRO A 167 34.76 3.34 17.25
C PRO A 167 35.92 2.35 17.03
N LYS A 168 36.56 2.41 15.86
CA LYS A 168 37.78 1.64 15.55
C LYS A 168 38.95 2.11 16.44
N LYS A 169 39.59 1.19 17.19
CA LYS A 169 40.74 1.45 18.08
C LYS A 169 42.09 0.86 17.59
N GLY A 170 42.12 0.09 16.50
CA GLY A 170 43.32 -0.54 15.91
C GLY A 170 43.03 -1.05 14.50
N ASP A 171 43.93 -1.75 13.80
CA ASP A 171 43.80 -2.03 12.35
C ASP A 171 42.74 -3.08 11.95
N SER A 172 42.32 -3.93 12.87
CA SER A 172 41.34 -5.00 12.65
C SER A 172 39.99 -4.48 12.16
N ALA A 173 39.32 -5.26 11.30
CA ALA A 173 37.95 -4.99 10.90
C ALA A 173 37.00 -5.14 12.09
N VAL A 174 36.10 -4.19 12.29
CA VAL A 174 35.10 -4.26 13.36
C VAL A 174 33.86 -4.98 12.84
N ASP A 175 33.49 -6.07 13.49
CA ASP A 175 32.29 -6.85 13.16
C ASP A 175 31.05 -6.22 13.79
N VAL A 176 30.07 -5.87 12.95
CA VAL A 176 28.82 -5.25 13.37
C VAL A 176 27.66 -6.14 12.95
N THR A 177 27.18 -6.95 13.88
CA THR A 177 26.05 -7.88 13.72
C THR A 177 24.74 -7.25 14.23
N PHE A 178 23.60 -7.85 13.87
CA PHE A 178 22.28 -7.39 14.33
C PHE A 178 22.19 -7.32 15.86
N ASP A 179 22.65 -8.36 16.56
CA ASP A 179 22.63 -8.41 18.03
C ASP A 179 23.53 -7.32 18.64
N ALA A 180 24.71 -7.11 18.07
CA ALA A 180 25.61 -6.04 18.50
C ALA A 180 24.95 -4.65 18.33
N MET A 181 24.27 -4.41 17.21
CA MET A 181 23.53 -3.15 16.98
C MET A 181 22.38 -2.96 17.96
N LYS A 182 21.69 -4.04 18.33
CA LYS A 182 20.61 -4.02 19.32
C LYS A 182 21.16 -3.68 20.72
N SER A 183 22.22 -4.35 21.16
CA SER A 183 22.91 -4.05 22.43
C SER A 183 23.48 -2.63 22.48
N ALA A 184 23.93 -2.08 21.34
CA ALA A 184 24.42 -0.70 21.25
C ALA A 184 23.32 0.37 21.27
N GLY A 185 22.04 -0.03 21.23
CA GLY A 185 20.87 0.84 21.20
C GLY A 185 20.59 1.49 19.84
N LEU A 186 21.08 0.90 18.74
CA LEU A 186 20.80 1.38 17.37
C LEU A 186 19.49 0.83 16.81
N VAL A 187 18.95 -0.23 17.40
CA VAL A 187 17.70 -0.89 16.99
C VAL A 187 16.68 -0.76 18.13
N PRO A 188 15.53 -0.08 17.92
CA PRO A 188 14.45 -0.01 18.90
C PRO A 188 13.86 -1.41 19.20
N GLU A 189 13.38 -1.63 20.43
CA GLU A 189 12.88 -2.95 20.88
C GLU A 189 11.73 -3.53 20.03
N GLY A 190 10.96 -2.68 19.35
CA GLY A 190 9.87 -3.09 18.46
C GLY A 190 10.27 -3.40 17.01
N LYS A 191 11.55 -3.36 16.64
CA LYS A 191 12.01 -3.57 15.25
C LYS A 191 12.86 -4.82 15.11
N THR A 192 12.47 -5.70 14.20
CA THR A 192 13.12 -7.00 13.98
C THR A 192 14.14 -7.00 12.85
N LYS A 193 14.08 -6.05 11.90
CA LYS A 193 15.02 -5.95 10.78
C LYS A 193 15.85 -4.67 10.83
N VAL A 194 17.00 -4.64 10.18
CA VAL A 194 17.89 -3.46 10.09
C VAL A 194 18.18 -3.11 8.64
N ALA A 195 18.02 -1.82 8.29
CA ALA A 195 18.41 -1.24 7.02
C ALA A 195 19.50 -0.19 7.21
N VAL A 196 20.63 -0.35 6.50
CA VAL A 196 21.75 0.60 6.55
C VAL A 196 21.70 1.58 5.39
N VAL A 197 21.84 2.87 5.68
CA VAL A 197 21.79 3.98 4.72
C VAL A 197 23.07 4.82 4.76
N ALA A 198 23.46 5.36 3.60
CA ALA A 198 24.68 6.14 3.37
C ALA A 198 24.60 7.57 3.92
N VAL A 199 24.43 7.71 5.23
CA VAL A 199 24.49 9.01 5.91
C VAL A 199 25.63 9.00 6.92
N GLY A 200 26.55 9.95 6.80
CA GLY A 200 27.77 10.05 7.62
C GLY A 200 28.98 9.31 7.03
N LYS A 201 30.15 9.48 7.66
CA LYS A 201 31.43 8.91 7.20
C LYS A 201 31.81 7.68 8.03
N LEU A 202 32.43 6.70 7.37
CA LEU A 202 33.12 5.57 8.01
C LEU A 202 34.59 5.92 8.22
N ASN A 203 35.11 5.65 9.41
CA ASN A 203 36.50 5.90 9.80
C ASN A 203 37.44 4.70 9.57
N GLY A 204 36.94 3.55 9.09
CA GLY A 204 37.74 2.33 8.98
C GLY A 204 37.05 1.18 8.26
N LYS A 205 37.63 -0.02 8.36
CA LYS A 205 37.12 -1.27 7.78
C LYS A 205 36.08 -1.88 8.73
N TYR A 206 34.87 -2.14 8.23
CA TYR A 206 33.76 -2.71 8.99
C TYR A 206 33.18 -3.92 8.26
N ASN A 207 32.88 -4.98 9.00
CA ASN A 207 32.13 -6.13 8.49
C ASN A 207 30.68 -6.02 8.99
N ILE A 208 29.75 -5.67 8.11
CA ILE A 208 28.37 -5.35 8.52
C ILE A 208 27.43 -6.48 8.10
N SER A 209 26.75 -7.08 9.08
CA SER A 209 25.74 -8.12 8.88
C SER A 209 24.31 -7.57 9.08
N VAL A 210 23.58 -7.27 8.00
CA VAL A 210 22.27 -6.56 8.07
C VAL A 210 21.25 -7.08 7.07
N HIS A 211 19.96 -6.79 7.28
CA HIS A 211 18.88 -7.31 6.44
C HIS A 211 18.71 -6.53 5.12
N LYS A 212 19.07 -5.24 5.10
CA LYS A 212 19.00 -4.39 3.90
C LYS A 212 20.12 -3.34 3.94
N ILE A 213 20.71 -3.02 2.78
CA ILE A 213 21.71 -1.96 2.66
C ILE A 213 21.47 -1.15 1.39
N SER A 214 21.64 0.18 1.46
CA SER A 214 21.56 1.03 0.26
C SER A 214 22.77 0.83 -0.66
N ARG A 215 22.60 1.05 -1.97
CA ARG A 215 23.69 0.91 -2.97
C ARG A 215 24.88 1.81 -2.63
N GLU A 216 24.60 3.02 -2.18
CA GLU A 216 25.61 4.01 -1.78
C GLU A 216 26.36 3.57 -0.51
N ALA A 217 25.66 2.96 0.45
CA ALA A 217 26.29 2.50 1.69
C ALA A 217 27.23 1.33 1.44
N ARG A 218 26.84 0.41 0.53
CA ARG A 218 27.71 -0.67 0.08
C ARG A 218 28.98 -0.13 -0.60
N LYS A 219 28.85 0.82 -1.52
CA LYS A 219 30.03 1.47 -2.16
C LYS A 219 30.95 2.14 -1.13
N ALA A 220 30.40 2.81 -0.13
CA ALA A 220 31.19 3.47 0.91
C ALA A 220 31.97 2.48 1.80
N LEU A 221 31.41 1.27 2.02
CA LEU A 221 32.08 0.19 2.73
C LEU A 221 33.16 -0.47 1.86
N GLU A 222 32.87 -0.73 0.59
CA GLU A 222 33.83 -1.29 -0.37
C GLU A 222 35.05 -0.38 -0.55
N MET A 223 34.86 0.95 -0.62
CA MET A 223 35.96 1.93 -0.70
C MET A 223 36.89 1.90 0.54
N LYS A 224 36.45 1.32 1.65
CA LYS A 224 37.21 1.15 2.89
C LYS A 224 37.58 -0.32 3.15
N ASP A 225 37.51 -1.19 2.14
CA ASP A 225 37.74 -2.64 2.25
C ASP A 225 36.88 -3.35 3.33
N GLY A 226 35.68 -2.84 3.61
CA GLY A 226 34.72 -3.49 4.52
C GLY A 226 33.90 -4.57 3.81
N LYS A 227 33.55 -5.66 4.50
CA LYS A 227 32.67 -6.71 3.95
C LYS A 227 31.22 -6.48 4.37
N VAL A 228 30.28 -6.81 3.50
CA VAL A 228 28.84 -6.75 3.81
C VAL A 228 28.21 -8.11 3.60
N THR A 229 27.65 -8.66 4.67
CA THR A 229 26.85 -9.88 4.66
C THR A 229 25.40 -9.48 4.84
N VAL A 230 24.57 -9.71 3.81
CA VAL A 230 23.14 -9.44 3.95
C VAL A 230 22.50 -10.67 4.61
N ILE A 231 22.09 -10.54 5.88
CA ILE A 231 21.37 -11.60 6.61
C ILE A 231 19.99 -11.70 5.98
N ASP A 232 19.83 -12.73 5.14
CA ASP A 232 18.66 -13.09 4.34
C ASP A 232 17.75 -11.90 3.96
N PRO A 233 17.91 -11.29 2.76
CA PRO A 233 16.72 -10.80 2.08
C PRO A 233 15.86 -12.04 1.89
N VAL A 234 14.57 -12.00 2.25
CA VAL A 234 13.60 -13.10 1.98
C VAL A 234 14.02 -13.75 0.68
N ASN A 235 14.55 -14.96 0.81
CA ASN A 235 15.23 -15.66 -0.26
C ASN A 235 14.18 -15.76 -1.37
N ASN A 236 14.25 -14.91 -2.39
CA ASN A 236 13.18 -14.70 -3.37
C ASN A 236 13.19 -15.86 -4.37
N TYR A 237 13.13 -17.07 -3.82
CA TYR A 237 12.94 -18.30 -4.53
C TYR A 237 11.45 -18.46 -4.77
N ARG A 238 11.07 -18.53 -6.04
CA ARG A 238 9.82 -19.19 -6.42
C ARG A 238 9.99 -20.67 -6.08
N ILE A 239 9.14 -21.16 -5.18
CA ILE A 239 9.05 -22.58 -4.88
C ILE A 239 8.33 -23.24 -6.05
N VAL A 240 8.94 -24.29 -6.59
CA VAL A 240 8.37 -25.13 -7.64
C VAL A 240 8.31 -26.55 -7.09
N ASP A 241 7.12 -27.14 -7.11
CA ASP A 241 6.87 -28.50 -6.66
C ASP A 241 6.65 -29.45 -7.84
N PHE A 242 6.67 -30.77 -7.59
CA PHE A 242 6.48 -31.76 -8.65
C PHE A 242 5.08 -31.71 -9.28
N ARG A 243 4.08 -31.20 -8.55
CA ARG A 243 2.72 -30.96 -9.07
C ARG A 243 2.72 -29.87 -10.14
N ASP A 244 3.53 -28.83 -9.94
CA ASP A 244 3.66 -27.73 -10.89
C ASP A 244 4.40 -28.19 -12.14
N LEU A 245 5.45 -29.00 -11.97
CA LEU A 245 6.18 -29.59 -13.09
C LEU A 245 5.29 -30.51 -13.94
N GLU A 246 4.41 -31.30 -13.31
CA GLU A 246 3.43 -32.11 -14.03
C GLU A 246 2.48 -31.25 -14.87
N LYS A 247 2.00 -30.13 -14.31
CA LYS A 247 1.09 -29.22 -14.99
C LYS A 247 1.74 -28.52 -16.19
N TRP A 248 3.00 -28.11 -16.06
CA TRP A 248 3.70 -27.33 -17.08
C TRP A 248 4.40 -28.21 -18.12
N PHE A 249 4.87 -29.39 -17.71
CA PHE A 249 5.65 -30.32 -18.54
C PHE A 249 5.08 -31.75 -18.41
N PRO A 250 3.89 -32.03 -18.98
CA PRO A 250 3.22 -33.32 -18.80
C PRO A 250 3.94 -34.50 -19.46
N LYS A 251 4.75 -34.26 -20.50
CA LYS A 251 5.54 -35.30 -21.19
C LYS A 251 6.94 -35.51 -20.59
N GLY A 252 7.28 -34.83 -19.49
CA GLY A 252 8.66 -34.69 -19.04
C GLY A 252 9.46 -33.70 -19.91
N GLY A 253 10.73 -33.49 -19.59
CA GLY A 253 11.60 -32.61 -20.37
C GLY A 253 12.59 -31.79 -19.54
N GLU A 254 13.24 -30.82 -20.20
CA GLU A 254 14.20 -29.91 -19.58
C GLU A 254 13.51 -28.68 -19.00
N VAL A 255 13.64 -28.49 -17.68
CA VAL A 255 13.09 -27.36 -16.94
C VAL A 255 14.24 -26.41 -16.62
N THR A 256 14.45 -25.41 -17.46
CA THR A 256 15.47 -24.37 -17.27
C THR A 256 14.84 -23.07 -16.75
N VAL A 257 15.64 -22.25 -16.07
CA VAL A 257 15.21 -20.92 -15.61
C VAL A 257 14.73 -20.06 -16.79
N ALA A 258 15.41 -20.14 -17.94
CA ALA A 258 15.03 -19.42 -19.16
C ALA A 258 13.66 -19.86 -19.70
N ALA A 259 13.37 -21.17 -19.69
CA ALA A 259 12.08 -21.70 -20.12
C ALA A 259 10.93 -21.21 -19.21
N LEU A 260 11.14 -21.25 -17.90
CA LEU A 260 10.14 -20.78 -16.92
C LEU A 260 9.86 -19.27 -17.03
N THR A 261 10.88 -18.45 -17.31
CA THR A 261 10.72 -17.01 -17.56
C THR A 261 9.95 -16.76 -18.86
N LYS A 262 10.23 -17.50 -19.94
CA LYS A 262 9.50 -17.39 -21.21
C LYS A 262 8.03 -17.75 -21.08
N MET A 263 7.70 -18.67 -20.18
CA MET A 263 6.31 -19.04 -19.84
C MET A 263 5.63 -18.03 -18.89
N GLY A 264 6.33 -16.99 -18.41
CA GLY A 264 5.79 -15.98 -17.50
C GLY A 264 5.62 -16.47 -16.05
N ILE A 265 6.21 -17.61 -15.69
CA ILE A 265 6.10 -18.22 -14.36
C ILE A 265 7.08 -17.54 -13.37
N LEU A 266 8.19 -17.01 -13.89
CA LEU A 266 9.24 -16.33 -13.13
C LEU A 266 9.40 -14.88 -13.59
N ASN A 267 9.64 -14.00 -12.62
CA ASN A 267 10.17 -12.67 -12.88
C ASN A 267 11.68 -12.71 -13.14
N ALA A 268 12.22 -11.75 -13.90
CA ALA A 268 13.65 -11.69 -14.26
C ALA A 268 14.64 -11.67 -13.06
N SER A 269 14.17 -11.34 -11.86
CA SER A 269 14.97 -11.26 -10.62
C SER A 269 14.67 -12.39 -9.61
N GLN A 270 13.72 -13.29 -9.93
CA GLN A 270 13.33 -14.38 -9.04
C GLN A 270 14.22 -15.61 -9.25
N LYS A 271 14.74 -16.16 -8.15
CA LYS A 271 15.46 -17.43 -8.16
C LYS A 271 14.45 -18.59 -8.07
N VAL A 272 14.90 -19.82 -8.35
CA VAL A 272 14.03 -21.01 -8.30
C VAL A 272 14.52 -21.99 -7.26
N LYS A 273 13.63 -22.44 -6.37
CA LYS A 273 13.89 -23.54 -5.45
C LYS A 273 12.97 -24.71 -5.78
N LEU A 274 13.56 -25.85 -6.09
CA LEU A 274 12.81 -27.10 -6.23
C LEU A 274 12.50 -27.67 -4.85
N SER A 275 11.21 -27.89 -4.59
CA SER A 275 10.71 -28.50 -3.37
C SER A 275 10.24 -29.94 -3.63
N GLY A 276 10.14 -30.71 -2.54
CA GLY A 276 9.96 -32.16 -2.58
C GLY A 276 8.51 -32.62 -2.65
N ASP A 277 7.56 -31.70 -2.77
CA ASP A 277 6.13 -32.00 -2.61
C ASP A 277 5.52 -32.50 -3.92
N GLY A 278 4.69 -33.54 -3.82
CA GLY A 278 4.12 -34.24 -4.98
C GLY A 278 4.82 -35.56 -5.35
N ARG A 279 4.24 -36.24 -6.34
CA ARG A 279 4.75 -37.50 -6.93
C ARG A 279 5.43 -37.19 -8.26
N VAL A 280 6.56 -37.84 -8.52
CA VAL A 280 7.25 -37.77 -9.81
C VAL A 280 6.61 -38.78 -10.76
N LYS A 281 6.08 -38.32 -11.91
CA LYS A 281 5.43 -39.20 -12.91
C LYS A 281 6.22 -39.34 -14.21
N ALA A 282 7.20 -38.48 -14.44
CA ALA A 282 8.05 -38.48 -15.63
C ALA A 282 9.50 -38.10 -15.24
N PRO A 283 10.51 -38.51 -16.02
CA PRO A 283 11.87 -38.07 -15.81
C PRO A 283 12.02 -36.60 -16.24
N TYR A 284 12.49 -35.76 -15.32
CA TYR A 284 12.76 -34.34 -15.56
C TYR A 284 14.27 -34.04 -15.51
N SER A 285 14.73 -33.09 -16.32
CA SER A 285 16.07 -32.51 -16.19
C SER A 285 15.91 -31.07 -15.71
N VAL A 286 16.19 -30.81 -14.43
CA VAL A 286 15.80 -29.56 -13.76
C VAL A 286 17.04 -28.71 -13.43
N GLN A 287 17.09 -27.48 -13.94
CA GLN A 287 18.12 -26.50 -13.60
C GLN A 287 17.55 -25.45 -12.65
N VAL A 288 18.03 -25.43 -11.39
CA VAL A 288 17.50 -24.56 -10.33
C VAL A 288 18.60 -23.98 -9.47
N HIS A 289 18.31 -22.89 -8.75
CA HIS A 289 19.29 -22.26 -7.86
C HIS A 289 19.42 -22.98 -6.52
N LYS A 290 18.34 -23.65 -6.08
CA LYS A 290 18.34 -24.46 -4.86
C LYS A 290 17.42 -25.67 -5.02
N ALA A 291 17.75 -26.79 -4.40
CA ALA A 291 16.89 -27.98 -4.37
C ALA A 291 16.87 -28.58 -2.97
N SER A 292 15.71 -29.05 -2.51
CA SER A 292 15.61 -29.77 -1.23
C SER A 292 16.24 -31.16 -1.34
N ALA A 293 16.76 -31.70 -0.24
CA ALA A 293 17.33 -33.05 -0.20
C ALA A 293 16.28 -34.12 -0.58
N ILE A 294 15.02 -33.90 -0.21
CA ILE A 294 13.89 -34.78 -0.56
C ILE A 294 13.63 -34.74 -2.08
N ALA A 295 13.64 -33.55 -2.69
CA ALA A 295 13.45 -33.41 -4.12
C ALA A 295 14.57 -34.11 -4.90
N ARG A 296 15.83 -33.96 -4.49
CA ARG A 296 16.97 -34.64 -5.12
C ARG A 296 16.81 -36.15 -5.13
N ARG A 297 16.55 -36.74 -3.95
CA ARG A 297 16.35 -38.19 -3.80
C ARG A 297 15.20 -38.73 -4.68
N LYS A 298 14.07 -38.02 -4.72
CA LYS A 298 12.89 -38.43 -5.52
C LYS A 298 13.15 -38.35 -7.03
N LEU A 299 13.90 -37.34 -7.45
CA LEU A 299 14.17 -37.11 -8.88
C LEU A 299 15.23 -38.11 -9.38
N GLU A 300 16.25 -38.39 -8.57
CA GLU A 300 17.27 -39.41 -8.83
C GLU A 300 16.67 -40.83 -8.87
N SER A 301 15.77 -41.17 -7.94
CA SER A 301 15.12 -42.49 -7.92
C SER A 301 14.26 -42.77 -9.16
N PHE A 302 13.78 -41.73 -9.83
CA PHE A 302 12.98 -41.81 -11.07
C PHE A 302 13.82 -41.58 -12.34
N GLY A 303 15.16 -41.46 -12.21
CA GLY A 303 16.08 -41.34 -13.34
C GLY A 303 16.21 -39.95 -13.96
N GLY A 304 15.75 -38.89 -13.29
CA GLY A 304 15.98 -37.52 -13.75
C GLY A 304 17.26 -36.89 -13.20
N LYS A 305 17.65 -35.72 -13.73
CA LYS A 305 18.89 -35.01 -13.37
C LYS A 305 18.59 -33.63 -12.80
N ILE A 306 19.38 -33.19 -11.82
CA ILE A 306 19.32 -31.83 -11.27
C ILE A 306 20.67 -31.15 -11.46
N THR A 307 20.67 -29.96 -12.06
CA THR A 307 21.85 -29.08 -12.08
C THR A 307 21.58 -27.83 -11.26
N LEU A 308 22.56 -27.42 -10.46
CA LEU A 308 22.47 -26.20 -9.67
C LEU A 308 23.13 -25.05 -10.44
N ILE A 309 22.43 -23.91 -10.50
CA ILE A 309 22.93 -22.66 -11.08
C ILE A 309 23.16 -21.67 -9.92
N ASP A 310 24.23 -20.90 -9.96
CA ASP A 310 24.56 -19.88 -8.94
C ASP A 310 23.67 -18.62 -9.00
#